data_AF-A0AA39HRF4-F1
#
_entry.id   AF-A0AA39HRF4-F1
#
_cell.length_a   1.000
_cell.length_b   1.000
_cell.length_c   1.000
_cell.angle_alpha   90.00
_cell.angle_beta   90.00
_cell.angle_gamma   90.00
#
_symmetry.space_group_name_H-M   'P 1'
#
loop_
_entity.id
_entity.type
_entity.pdbx_description
1 polymer ?
#
loop_
_entity_poly.entity_id
_entity_poly.type
_entity_poly.pdbx_seq_one_letter_code
_entity_poly.pdbx_strand_id
1 'polypeptide(L)'
;MRLLLAPLLLLLLFLLRSVFGVVETVPAVRVVRFQVDYPDADVSLVNKHNKWTTILRNSVLASLRFINKHWLICGGTELEKRTNDCGKLQVSGEVVDNNHYRVNMTFITERDPIRNSKVDATSTVFGVLQIGLKGGIFQYTNALRALGKPAQTLGFDEAFFCYRGSTLYQQDRCRLCEAGQYHNETLERCALCPKGTYQSHSGRGYCISCGYSYTTQDVGARSIDQCILECQPGYRIDRKANQCVPCGFHHFQPTKGQSSCLRCPEGTVATTTTATSRSECMTSCGAGLRRKEGATGVCEPCPKGTYKSERDLSCQSCPEAVTTTVTGATDIKQCNLPNCEPGSYLNHRQRKCELCKIGEFQGSRGATSCKSCKAGFTTKTTGATGEAECVSTNQCTNGEHQCHWLAQCFDLPDVEGKMNYGCKCHPGFVGNGFTCVDVCFNFCENGGKCVKNSTGQAKCVCQRGFVGRRCEVFDS
;
A
#
# COMPACT_ATOMS: atom_id res chain seq x y z
N MET A 1 32.73 -15.01 52.62
CA MET A 1 31.56 -15.71 52.04
C MET A 1 30.24 -14.96 52.27
N ARG A 2 30.20 -13.62 52.15
CA ARG A 2 28.99 -12.78 52.38
C ARG A 2 28.73 -11.75 51.26
N LEU A 3 29.44 -11.82 50.13
CA LEU A 3 29.33 -10.86 49.02
C LEU A 3 28.68 -11.43 47.75
N LEU A 4 28.23 -12.69 47.75
CA LEU A 4 27.57 -13.34 46.59
C LEU A 4 26.05 -13.50 46.75
N LEU A 5 25.47 -13.10 47.89
CA LEU A 5 24.03 -13.26 48.17
C LEU A 5 23.16 -12.10 47.63
N ALA A 6 23.72 -10.91 47.46
CA ALA A 6 22.98 -9.74 46.96
C ALA A 6 22.50 -9.86 45.49
N PRO A 7 23.32 -10.33 44.52
CA PRO A 7 22.86 -10.46 43.14
C PRO A 7 21.89 -11.64 42.94
N LEU A 8 22.00 -12.71 43.75
CA LEU A 8 21.06 -13.83 43.74
C LEU A 8 19.68 -13.44 44.31
N LEU A 9 19.65 -12.59 45.35
CA LEU A 9 18.40 -12.05 45.92
C LEU A 9 17.70 -11.08 44.95
N LEU A 10 18.47 -10.28 44.19
CA LEU A 10 17.96 -9.42 43.12
C LEU A 10 17.42 -10.23 41.93
N LEU A 11 18.09 -11.33 41.54
CA LEU A 11 17.58 -12.26 40.54
C LEU A 11 16.31 -12.99 41.02
N LEU A 12 16.23 -13.38 42.29
CA LEU A 12 15.02 -13.96 42.89
C LEU A 12 13.87 -12.95 42.98
N LEU A 13 14.13 -11.68 43.27
CA LEU A 13 13.12 -10.60 43.22
C LEU A 13 12.67 -10.31 41.78
N PHE A 14 13.56 -10.43 40.79
CA PHE A 14 13.21 -10.35 39.35
C PHE A 14 12.43 -11.58 38.87
N LEU A 15 12.72 -12.77 39.38
CA LEU A 15 12.00 -14.01 39.08
C LEU A 15 10.68 -14.13 39.85
N LEU A 16 10.53 -13.50 41.02
CA LEU A 16 9.24 -13.39 41.72
C LEU A 16 8.30 -12.38 41.06
N ARG A 17 8.83 -11.36 40.38
CA ARG A 17 8.05 -10.44 39.53
C ARG A 17 7.42 -11.10 38.29
N SER A 18 7.92 -12.25 37.85
CA SER A 18 7.36 -12.97 36.69
C SER A 18 6.28 -14.00 37.05
N VAL A 19 6.10 -14.33 38.34
CA VAL A 19 5.10 -15.32 38.80
C VAL A 19 3.79 -14.67 39.25
N PHE A 20 3.83 -13.44 39.74
CA PHE A 20 2.64 -12.64 40.04
C PHE A 20 2.56 -11.52 39.00
N GLY A 21 1.58 -11.60 38.09
CA GLY A 21 1.28 -10.50 37.17
C GLY A 21 1.04 -9.22 37.97
N VAL A 22 2.04 -8.34 38.01
CA VAL A 22 1.91 -7.05 38.70
C VAL A 22 0.97 -6.22 37.85
N VAL A 23 -0.26 -6.06 38.35
CA VAL A 23 -1.26 -5.20 37.71
C VAL A 23 -0.73 -3.76 37.74
N GLU A 24 -0.42 -3.20 36.58
CA GLU A 24 -0.02 -1.80 36.46
C GLU A 24 -1.22 -0.90 36.80
N THR A 25 -1.17 -0.28 37.98
CA THR A 25 -2.18 0.67 38.45
C THR A 25 -1.62 2.07 38.56
N VAL A 26 -2.41 3.07 38.17
CA VAL A 26 -2.15 4.50 38.40
C VAL A 26 -3.23 5.09 39.31
N PRO A 27 -2.96 6.18 40.07
CA PRO A 27 -3.99 6.85 40.86
C PRO A 27 -5.15 7.35 40.00
N ALA A 28 -6.40 7.19 40.48
CA ALA A 28 -7.56 7.76 39.81
C ALA A 28 -7.66 9.27 40.02
N VAL A 29 -8.25 9.96 39.05
CA VAL A 29 -8.55 11.38 39.16
C VAL A 29 -9.76 11.55 40.06
N ARG A 30 -9.55 12.11 41.26
CA ARG A 30 -10.65 12.45 42.16
C ARG A 30 -11.26 13.78 41.78
N VAL A 31 -12.55 13.76 41.50
CA VAL A 31 -13.39 14.92 41.20
C VAL A 31 -14.29 15.17 42.39
N VAL A 32 -14.17 16.34 42.99
CA VAL A 32 -15.00 16.78 44.10
C VAL A 32 -16.08 17.71 43.57
N ARG A 33 -17.32 17.45 43.96
CA ARG A 33 -18.48 18.30 43.73
C ARG A 33 -18.97 18.80 45.07
N PHE A 34 -19.17 20.10 45.19
CA PHE A 34 -19.80 20.65 46.38
C PHE A 34 -20.82 21.71 46.02
N GLN A 35 -21.79 21.87 46.92
CA GLN A 35 -22.97 22.69 46.71
C GLN A 35 -23.11 23.64 47.90
N VAL A 36 -23.37 24.91 47.59
CA VAL A 36 -23.71 25.93 48.59
C VAL A 36 -25.10 26.45 48.26
N ASP A 37 -26.02 26.24 49.21
CA ASP A 37 -27.39 26.71 49.13
C ASP A 37 -27.55 28.09 49.75
N TYR A 38 -28.34 28.93 49.09
CA TYR A 38 -28.69 30.29 49.52
C TYR A 38 -30.22 30.40 49.60
N PRO A 39 -30.84 30.09 50.75
CA PRO A 39 -32.29 29.97 50.90
C PRO A 39 -33.04 31.31 50.96
N ASP A 40 -32.31 32.42 51.10
CA ASP A 40 -32.86 33.79 51.18
C ASP A 40 -32.31 34.69 50.06
N ALA A 41 -32.17 34.13 48.85
CA ALA A 41 -31.62 34.80 47.69
C ALA A 41 -32.68 35.61 46.93
N ASP A 42 -32.40 36.88 46.64
CA ASP A 42 -33.22 37.73 45.77
C ASP A 42 -32.97 37.38 44.30
N VAL A 43 -33.71 36.38 43.81
CA VAL A 43 -33.64 35.88 42.42
C VAL A 43 -33.97 36.97 41.40
N SER A 44 -34.78 37.97 41.78
CA SER A 44 -35.14 39.08 40.89
C SER A 44 -33.93 39.97 40.58
N LEU A 45 -33.03 40.16 41.55
CA LEU A 45 -31.77 40.88 41.37
C LEU A 45 -30.74 40.05 40.60
N VAL A 46 -30.70 38.73 40.81
CA VAL A 46 -29.84 37.80 40.06
C VAL A 46 -30.06 37.95 38.55
N ASN A 47 -31.33 37.97 38.13
CA ASN A 47 -31.71 38.07 36.71
C ASN A 47 -31.42 39.45 36.08
N LYS A 48 -31.23 40.50 36.88
CA LYS A 48 -30.90 41.85 36.40
C LYS A 48 -29.42 42.05 36.09
N HIS A 49 -28.55 41.15 36.55
CA HIS A 49 -27.11 41.28 36.37
C HIS A 49 -26.64 40.63 35.06
N ASN A 50 -26.12 41.47 34.15
CA ASN A 50 -25.42 40.99 32.96
C ASN A 50 -24.17 40.18 33.34
N LYS A 51 -23.97 39.03 32.67
CA LYS A 51 -22.83 38.12 32.90
C LYS A 51 -22.76 37.55 34.33
N TRP A 52 -23.91 37.32 34.97
CA TRP A 52 -24.01 36.72 36.31
C TRP A 52 -23.12 35.48 36.50
N THR A 53 -23.11 34.56 35.54
CA THR A 53 -22.28 33.34 35.57
C THR A 53 -20.78 33.64 35.66
N THR A 54 -20.30 34.69 35.01
CA THR A 54 -18.89 35.13 35.08
C THR A 54 -18.57 35.75 36.43
N ILE A 55 -19.48 36.58 36.97
CA ILE A 55 -19.35 37.17 38.31
C ILE A 55 -19.28 36.06 39.36
N LEU A 56 -20.23 35.13 39.31
CA LEU A 56 -20.31 33.97 40.19
C LEU A 56 -19.03 33.13 40.13
N ARG A 57 -18.58 32.76 38.92
CA ARG A 57 -17.35 31.99 38.71
C ARG A 57 -16.14 32.70 39.32
N ASN A 58 -15.97 34.00 39.07
CA ASN A 58 -14.82 34.76 39.55
C ASN A 58 -14.79 34.89 41.08
N SER A 59 -15.94 35.12 41.71
CA SER A 59 -16.04 35.21 43.17
C SER A 59 -15.81 33.86 43.84
N VAL A 60 -16.41 32.78 43.32
CA VAL A 60 -16.18 31.42 43.84
C VAL A 60 -14.73 31.00 43.66
N LEU A 61 -14.13 31.31 42.50
CA LEU A 61 -12.71 31.06 42.27
C LEU A 61 -11.84 31.83 43.27
N ALA A 62 -12.13 33.11 43.55
CA ALA A 62 -11.40 33.88 44.56
C ALA A 62 -11.51 33.26 45.97
N SER A 63 -12.72 32.82 46.37
CA SER A 63 -12.95 32.10 47.62
C SER A 63 -12.11 30.82 47.70
N LEU A 64 -12.11 30.00 46.64
CA LEU A 64 -11.32 28.77 46.61
C LEU A 64 -9.81 29.03 46.55
N ARG A 65 -9.35 30.08 45.86
CA ARG A 65 -7.94 30.50 45.87
C ARG A 65 -7.48 30.91 47.26
N PHE A 66 -8.33 31.61 48.00
CA PHE A 66 -8.05 31.97 49.38
C PHE A 66 -7.87 30.72 50.24
N ILE A 67 -8.77 29.74 50.13
CA ILE A 67 -8.63 28.44 50.80
C ILE A 67 -7.34 27.74 50.33
N ASN A 68 -7.09 27.71 49.02
CA ASN A 68 -5.97 27.01 48.40
C ASN A 68 -4.59 27.53 48.86
N LYS A 69 -4.52 28.82 49.19
CA LYS A 69 -3.33 29.47 49.75
C LYS A 69 -2.89 28.85 51.08
N HIS A 70 -3.85 28.36 51.87
CA HIS A 70 -3.61 27.80 53.20
C HIS A 70 -3.69 26.27 53.22
N TRP A 71 -4.56 25.69 52.39
CA TRP A 71 -4.81 24.27 52.30
C TRP A 71 -4.74 23.85 50.84
N LEU A 72 -3.88 22.91 50.48
CA LEU A 72 -3.66 22.55 49.07
C LEU A 72 -4.82 21.70 48.50
N ILE A 73 -6.01 22.29 48.41
CA ILE A 73 -7.25 21.66 47.92
C ILE A 73 -7.20 21.42 46.40
N CYS A 74 -6.60 22.34 45.66
CA CYS A 74 -6.44 22.31 44.23
C CYS A 74 -4.94 22.15 43.93
N GLY A 75 -4.51 20.97 43.52
CA GLY A 75 -3.11 20.74 43.19
C GLY A 75 -2.89 19.46 42.40
N GLY A 76 -2.18 19.62 41.27
CA GLY A 76 -1.71 18.57 40.38
C GLY A 76 -0.34 17.97 40.76
N THR A 77 0.16 17.07 39.90
CA THR A 77 1.45 16.38 40.02
C THR A 77 2.63 17.28 40.39
N GLU A 78 3.72 16.67 40.85
CA GLU A 78 4.89 17.36 41.41
C GLU A 78 5.54 18.42 40.48
N LEU A 79 5.31 18.32 39.16
CA LEU A 79 5.75 19.28 38.13
C LEU A 79 4.90 20.57 38.06
N GLU A 80 3.63 20.54 38.48
CA GLU A 80 2.68 21.67 38.38
C GLU A 80 2.69 22.58 39.63
N LYS A 81 3.65 22.39 40.54
CA LYS A 81 3.76 23.11 41.83
C LYS A 81 3.83 24.65 41.73
N ARG A 82 4.02 25.25 40.54
CA ARG A 82 4.18 26.71 40.39
C ARG A 82 2.92 27.50 39.99
N THR A 83 1.80 26.85 39.65
CA THR A 83 0.59 27.55 39.13
C THR A 83 -0.74 26.87 39.49
N ASN A 84 -0.83 26.15 40.60
CA ASN A 84 -2.06 25.48 41.03
C ASN A 84 -3.06 26.47 41.66
N ASP A 85 -3.87 27.12 40.83
CA ASP A 85 -4.72 28.26 41.20
C ASP A 85 -6.23 27.93 41.16
N CYS A 86 -6.58 26.65 41.37
CA CYS A 86 -7.93 26.11 41.15
C CYS A 86 -8.50 26.41 39.74
N GLY A 87 -7.67 26.70 38.74
CA GLY A 87 -8.12 27.24 37.44
C GLY A 87 -9.06 26.33 36.63
N LYS A 88 -9.01 25.01 36.87
CA LYS A 88 -9.90 24.00 36.28
C LYS A 88 -11.26 23.88 36.98
N LEU A 89 -11.55 24.75 37.95
CA LEU A 89 -12.85 24.83 38.62
C LEU A 89 -13.98 25.04 37.60
N GLN A 90 -15.05 24.27 37.72
CA GLN A 90 -16.33 24.54 37.09
C GLN A 90 -17.30 25.07 38.14
N VAL A 91 -18.04 26.13 37.78
CA VAL A 91 -19.03 26.76 38.65
C VAL A 91 -20.29 26.93 37.83
N SER A 92 -21.40 26.46 38.36
CA SER A 92 -22.74 26.68 37.83
C SER A 92 -23.64 27.16 38.96
N GLY A 93 -24.70 27.88 38.62
CA GLY A 93 -25.71 28.24 39.59
C GLY A 93 -27.10 28.01 39.00
N GLU A 94 -28.03 27.65 39.85
CA GLU A 94 -29.40 27.32 39.49
C GLU A 94 -30.39 27.94 40.47
N VAL A 95 -31.53 28.39 39.96
CA VAL A 95 -32.66 28.85 40.76
C VAL A 95 -33.45 27.61 41.16
N VAL A 96 -33.50 27.33 42.46
CA VAL A 96 -34.22 26.16 43.00
C VAL A 96 -35.70 26.50 43.18
N ASP A 97 -35.98 27.67 43.75
CA ASP A 97 -37.32 28.25 43.89
C ASP A 97 -37.27 29.79 43.89
N ASN A 98 -38.38 30.46 44.21
CA ASN A 98 -38.52 31.92 44.16
C ASN A 98 -37.54 32.70 45.06
N ASN A 99 -37.02 32.09 46.14
CA ASN A 99 -36.09 32.74 47.06
C ASN A 99 -34.84 31.88 47.34
N HIS A 100 -34.65 30.80 46.59
CA HIS A 100 -33.56 29.86 46.81
C HIS A 100 -32.68 29.76 45.57
N TYR A 101 -31.40 30.11 45.75
CA TYR A 101 -30.38 29.93 44.74
C TYR A 101 -29.35 28.88 45.18
N ARG A 102 -28.93 28.00 44.27
CA ARG A 102 -27.89 27.00 44.53
C ARG A 102 -26.68 27.26 43.66
N VAL A 103 -25.50 27.15 44.25
CA VAL A 103 -24.23 27.21 43.53
C VAL A 103 -23.56 25.84 43.59
N ASN A 104 -23.31 25.27 42.42
CA ASN A 104 -22.64 23.99 42.23
C ASN A 104 -21.20 24.23 41.76
N MET A 105 -20.25 23.69 42.50
CA MET A 105 -18.82 23.79 42.22
C MET A 105 -18.24 22.41 41.96
N THR A 106 -17.36 22.28 40.98
CA THR A 106 -16.67 21.03 40.67
C THR A 106 -15.21 21.29 40.37
N PHE A 107 -14.31 20.60 41.06
CA PHE A 107 -12.87 20.71 40.84
C PHE A 107 -12.16 19.37 41.05
N ILE A 108 -10.95 19.28 40.52
CA ILE A 108 -10.10 18.10 40.65
C ILE A 108 -9.17 18.28 41.84
N THR A 109 -9.02 17.23 42.65
CA THR A 109 -8.10 17.17 43.78
C THR A 109 -7.32 15.87 43.73
N GLU A 110 -6.01 15.88 43.99
CA GLU A 110 -5.19 14.67 43.89
C GLU A 110 -4.99 13.94 45.22
N ARG A 111 -5.27 14.59 46.36
CA ARG A 111 -4.93 14.08 47.69
C ARG A 111 -6.05 14.33 48.68
N ASP A 112 -6.34 13.31 49.48
CA ASP A 112 -7.15 13.40 50.70
C ASP A 112 -6.58 12.35 51.68
N PRO A 113 -6.12 12.71 52.88
CA PRO A 113 -6.14 14.04 53.49
C PRO A 113 -5.22 15.05 52.80
N ILE A 114 -5.67 16.31 52.73
CA ILE A 114 -4.90 17.45 52.25
C ILE A 114 -4.04 18.04 53.37
N ARG A 115 -2.90 18.63 53.00
CA ARG A 115 -1.95 19.26 53.92
C ARG A 115 -2.09 20.78 53.91
N ASN A 116 -1.90 21.38 55.08
CA ASN A 116 -1.77 22.83 55.19
C ASN A 116 -0.41 23.30 54.62
N SER A 117 -0.38 24.47 54.00
CA SER A 117 0.82 25.03 53.34
C SER A 117 1.85 25.62 54.30
N LYS A 118 1.46 25.94 55.54
CA LYS A 118 2.31 26.64 56.52
C LYS A 118 2.50 25.89 57.83
N VAL A 119 1.54 25.05 58.22
CA VAL A 119 1.59 24.26 59.45
C VAL A 119 1.56 22.77 59.13
N ASP A 120 2.12 21.93 60.02
CA ASP A 120 2.10 20.48 59.85
C ASP A 120 0.75 19.88 60.28
N ALA A 121 -0.32 20.32 59.60
CA ALA A 121 -1.68 19.86 59.82
C ALA A 121 -2.24 19.20 58.56
N THR A 122 -3.07 18.18 58.76
CA THR A 122 -3.83 17.51 57.71
C THR A 122 -5.32 17.61 57.98
N SER A 123 -6.13 17.66 56.93
CA SER A 123 -7.59 17.69 57.03
C SER A 123 -8.19 17.11 55.74
N THR A 124 -9.49 16.86 55.71
CA THR A 124 -10.16 16.42 54.48
C THR A 124 -10.60 17.62 53.64
N VAL A 125 -10.80 17.40 52.34
CA VAL A 125 -11.31 18.47 51.46
C VAL A 125 -12.66 18.99 51.96
N PHE A 126 -13.56 18.08 52.34
CA PHE A 126 -14.85 18.42 52.97
C PHE A 126 -14.67 19.27 54.23
N GLY A 127 -13.78 18.86 55.14
CA GLY A 127 -13.55 19.56 56.40
C GLY A 127 -13.10 21.00 56.20
N VAL A 128 -12.14 21.22 55.29
CA VAL A 128 -11.64 22.56 54.99
C VAL A 128 -12.70 23.44 54.33
N LEU A 129 -13.47 22.90 53.38
CA LEU A 129 -14.56 23.64 52.73
C LEU A 129 -15.67 24.00 53.72
N GLN A 130 -16.05 23.07 54.60
CA GLN A 130 -17.06 23.27 55.63
C GLN A 130 -16.62 24.32 56.66
N ILE A 131 -15.34 24.33 57.07
CA ILE A 131 -14.77 25.38 57.92
C ILE A 131 -14.80 26.73 57.20
N GLY A 132 -14.43 26.75 55.91
CA GLY A 132 -14.47 27.96 55.09
C GLY A 132 -15.88 28.55 54.96
N LEU A 133 -16.89 27.69 54.76
CA LEU A 133 -18.30 28.07 54.72
C LEU A 133 -18.73 28.74 56.04
N LYS A 134 -18.47 28.10 57.18
CA LYS A 134 -18.78 28.65 58.51
C LYS A 134 -18.01 29.94 58.81
N GLY A 135 -16.80 30.07 58.27
CA GLY A 135 -15.97 31.29 58.35
C GLY A 135 -16.40 32.42 57.41
N GLY A 136 -17.49 32.26 56.66
CA GLY A 136 -18.03 33.31 55.78
C GLY A 136 -17.32 33.46 54.44
N ILE A 137 -16.48 32.50 54.02
CA ILE A 137 -15.73 32.58 52.74
C ILE A 137 -16.66 32.62 51.51
N PHE A 138 -17.87 32.08 51.64
CA PHE A 138 -18.91 32.09 50.60
C PHE A 138 -20.01 33.14 50.83
N GLN A 139 -19.79 34.10 51.74
CA GLN A 139 -20.67 35.24 51.93
C GLN A 139 -20.09 36.46 51.18
N TYR A 140 -20.83 36.96 50.21
CA TYR A 140 -20.33 37.98 49.27
C TYR A 140 -20.88 39.37 49.56
N THR A 141 -20.05 40.40 49.38
CA THR A 141 -20.37 41.80 49.68
C THR A 141 -20.67 42.65 48.44
N ASN A 142 -20.42 42.14 47.22
CA ASN A 142 -20.54 42.86 45.95
C ASN A 142 -21.86 42.50 45.23
N ALA A 143 -21.87 42.42 43.89
CA ALA A 143 -23.05 42.04 43.09
C ALA A 143 -23.71 40.71 43.54
N LEU A 144 -22.94 39.80 44.14
CA LEU A 144 -23.45 38.55 44.71
C LEU A 144 -24.12 38.70 46.09
N ARG A 145 -24.22 39.92 46.65
CA ARG A 145 -25.01 40.19 47.87
C ARG A 145 -26.48 39.79 47.70
N ALA A 146 -26.97 39.78 46.45
CA ALA A 146 -28.30 39.28 46.11
C ALA A 146 -28.54 37.83 46.57
N LEU A 147 -27.49 37.02 46.74
CA LEU A 147 -27.60 35.65 47.26
C LEU A 147 -27.90 35.59 48.77
N GLY A 148 -27.71 36.67 49.52
CA GLY A 148 -27.94 36.65 50.97
C GLY A 148 -26.93 35.78 51.74
N LYS A 149 -27.38 35.15 52.84
CA LYS A 149 -26.52 34.28 53.66
C LYS A 149 -26.56 32.84 53.14
N PRO A 150 -25.41 32.16 53.05
CA PRO A 150 -25.41 30.75 52.72
C PRO A 150 -25.95 29.90 53.88
N ALA A 151 -26.51 28.74 53.54
CA ALA A 151 -26.79 27.68 54.49
C ALA A 151 -25.50 27.25 55.22
N GLN A 152 -25.64 26.73 56.44
CA GLN A 152 -24.49 26.35 57.28
C GLN A 152 -23.97 24.93 56.98
N THR A 153 -24.58 24.25 56.01
CA THR A 153 -24.25 22.88 55.60
C THR A 153 -23.91 22.86 54.12
N LEU A 154 -22.74 22.30 53.81
CA LEU A 154 -22.28 22.08 52.45
C LEU A 154 -22.85 20.77 51.91
N GLY A 155 -23.42 20.77 50.70
CA GLY A 155 -23.62 19.53 49.94
C GLY A 155 -22.28 19.06 49.39
N PHE A 156 -21.94 17.78 49.53
CA PHE A 156 -20.64 17.24 49.11
C PHE A 156 -20.78 15.86 48.46
N ASP A 157 -20.18 15.70 47.30
CA ASP A 157 -20.12 14.46 46.52
C ASP A 157 -18.71 14.31 45.94
N GLU A 158 -18.26 13.07 45.81
CA GLU A 158 -16.97 12.76 45.19
C GLU A 158 -17.08 11.58 44.25
N ALA A 159 -16.32 11.65 43.16
CA ALA A 159 -16.24 10.57 42.18
C ALA A 159 -14.82 10.42 41.66
N PHE A 160 -14.42 9.19 41.36
CA PHE A 160 -13.11 8.85 40.85
C PHE A 160 -13.21 8.45 39.38
N PHE A 161 -12.36 9.04 38.55
CA PHE A 161 -12.36 8.81 37.12
C PHE A 161 -10.99 8.36 36.64
N CYS A 162 -10.99 7.47 35.67
CA CYS A 162 -9.79 6.97 35.03
C CYS A 162 -9.61 7.61 33.66
N TYR A 163 -8.36 7.87 33.29
CA TYR A 163 -8.04 8.32 31.95
C TYR A 163 -8.30 7.19 30.94
N ARG A 164 -8.56 7.58 29.68
CA ARG A 164 -8.72 6.65 28.57
C ARG A 164 -7.55 5.66 28.52
N GLY A 165 -7.86 4.38 28.35
CA GLY A 165 -6.88 3.30 28.41
C GLY A 165 -6.81 2.59 29.77
N SER A 166 -7.64 2.98 30.74
CA SER A 166 -7.66 2.38 32.07
C SER A 166 -9.06 2.28 32.65
N THR A 167 -9.27 1.35 33.59
CA THR A 167 -10.56 1.08 34.23
C THR A 167 -10.46 1.27 35.74
N LEU A 168 -11.53 1.76 36.37
CA LEU A 168 -11.56 1.94 37.82
C LEU A 168 -11.36 0.61 38.53
N TYR A 169 -10.45 0.60 39.49
CA TYR A 169 -10.02 -0.56 40.26
C TYR A 169 -9.92 -0.13 41.73
N GLN A 170 -10.55 -0.88 42.64
CA GLN A 170 -10.53 -0.58 44.08
C GLN A 170 -10.97 0.86 44.43
N GLN A 171 -11.88 1.46 43.63
CA GLN A 171 -12.49 2.79 43.81
C GLN A 171 -11.57 4.01 43.69
N ASP A 172 -10.27 3.92 44.02
CA ASP A 172 -9.33 5.07 44.03
C ASP A 172 -8.16 4.91 43.05
N ARG A 173 -8.10 3.79 42.33
CA ARG A 173 -7.04 3.46 41.37
C ARG A 173 -7.60 3.12 40.00
N CYS A 174 -6.73 3.21 39.01
CA CYS A 174 -7.01 2.86 37.63
C CYS A 174 -6.08 1.76 37.19
N ARG A 175 -6.64 0.62 36.80
CA ARG A 175 -5.89 -0.46 36.16
C ARG A 175 -5.74 -0.14 34.67
N LEU A 176 -4.50 -0.11 34.18
CA LEU A 176 -4.23 0.07 32.75
C LEU A 176 -4.70 -1.17 31.97
N CYS A 177 -5.27 -0.97 30.79
CA CYS A 177 -5.51 -2.09 29.87
C CYS A 177 -4.16 -2.63 29.40
N GLU A 178 -3.94 -3.93 29.58
CA GLU A 178 -2.66 -4.57 29.26
C GLU A 178 -2.38 -4.60 27.75
N ALA A 179 -1.15 -4.93 27.38
CA ALA A 179 -0.81 -5.23 25.98
C ALA A 179 -1.75 -6.31 25.41
N GLY A 180 -2.22 -6.08 24.19
CA GLY A 180 -3.26 -6.86 23.53
C GLY A 180 -4.69 -6.43 23.87
N GLN A 181 -4.89 -5.44 24.73
CA GLN A 181 -6.19 -4.89 25.07
C GLN A 181 -6.28 -3.39 24.73
N TYR A 182 -7.52 -2.91 24.59
CA TYR A 182 -7.84 -1.50 24.48
C TYR A 182 -9.01 -1.15 25.39
N HIS A 183 -9.08 0.10 25.82
CA HIS A 183 -10.23 0.57 26.59
C HIS A 183 -11.44 0.81 25.68
N ASN A 184 -12.49 0.01 25.85
CA ASN A 184 -13.75 0.16 25.11
C ASN A 184 -14.66 1.14 25.87
N GLU A 185 -14.94 2.30 25.27
CA GLU A 185 -15.76 3.36 25.88
C GLU A 185 -17.21 2.94 26.11
N THR A 186 -17.79 2.13 25.21
CA THR A 186 -19.19 1.68 25.32
C THR A 186 -19.39 0.68 26.45
N LEU A 187 -18.37 -0.13 26.75
CA LEU A 187 -18.42 -1.16 27.79
C LEU A 187 -17.72 -0.74 29.09
N GLU A 188 -17.13 0.46 29.12
CA GLU A 188 -16.31 0.98 30.22
C GLU A 188 -15.28 -0.02 30.78
N ARG A 189 -14.73 -0.87 29.91
CA ARG A 189 -13.80 -1.94 30.29
C ARG A 189 -12.73 -2.20 29.24
N CYS A 190 -11.64 -2.82 29.67
CA CYS A 190 -10.62 -3.32 28.76
C CYS A 190 -11.17 -4.50 27.95
N ALA A 191 -11.10 -4.39 26.63
CA ALA A 191 -11.47 -5.43 25.67
C ALA A 191 -10.24 -5.88 24.89
N LEU A 192 -10.21 -7.14 24.45
CA LEU A 192 -9.12 -7.66 23.63
C LEU A 192 -9.14 -7.00 22.24
N CYS A 193 -7.96 -6.78 21.68
CA CYS A 193 -7.85 -6.27 20.32
C CYS A 193 -8.52 -7.20 19.30
N PRO A 194 -9.41 -6.69 18.44
CA PRO A 194 -10.07 -7.53 17.45
C PRO A 194 -9.08 -8.08 16.42
N LYS A 195 -9.49 -9.14 15.71
CA LYS A 195 -8.66 -9.80 14.70
C LYS A 195 -8.22 -8.80 13.63
N GLY A 196 -6.93 -8.83 13.27
CA GLY A 196 -6.31 -7.87 12.35
C GLY A 196 -5.77 -6.61 13.01
N THR A 197 -5.85 -6.52 14.34
CA THR A 197 -5.28 -5.42 15.12
C THR A 197 -4.48 -5.95 16.30
N TYR A 198 -3.51 -5.16 16.77
CA TYR A 198 -2.63 -5.49 17.89
C TYR A 198 -2.41 -4.27 18.80
N GLN A 199 -1.94 -4.50 20.02
CA GLN A 199 -1.51 -3.42 20.91
C GLN A 199 -0.31 -3.87 21.73
N SER A 200 0.82 -3.17 21.60
CA SER A 200 2.07 -3.50 22.28
C SER A 200 2.27 -2.82 23.63
N HIS A 201 1.57 -1.71 23.89
CA HIS A 201 1.74 -0.94 25.12
C HIS A 201 0.49 -0.97 25.98
N SER A 202 0.69 -1.03 27.30
CA SER A 202 -0.39 -0.85 28.28
C SER A 202 -1.01 0.56 28.20
N GLY A 203 -2.25 0.70 28.66
CA GLY A 203 -2.88 2.01 28.86
C GLY A 203 -3.38 2.67 27.57
N ARG A 204 -3.65 1.91 26.51
CA ARG A 204 -4.09 2.45 25.22
C ARG A 204 -5.61 2.34 25.04
N GLY A 205 -6.19 3.38 24.42
CA GLY A 205 -7.62 3.44 24.10
C GLY A 205 -8.00 2.85 22.74
N TYR A 206 -7.03 2.33 21.98
CA TYR A 206 -7.26 1.78 20.64
C TYR A 206 -6.25 0.67 20.33
N CYS A 207 -6.57 -0.15 19.33
CA CYS A 207 -5.66 -1.14 18.76
C CYS A 207 -5.09 -0.66 17.42
N ILE A 208 -3.83 -1.00 17.18
CA ILE A 208 -3.07 -0.67 15.97
C ILE A 208 -3.40 -1.70 14.89
N SER A 209 -3.66 -1.25 13.66
CA SER A 209 -3.95 -2.15 12.53
C SER A 209 -2.67 -2.85 12.04
N CYS A 210 -2.78 -4.11 11.66
CA CYS A 210 -1.68 -4.87 11.03
C CYS A 210 -1.30 -4.37 9.63
N GLY A 211 -2.12 -3.52 8.99
CA GLY A 211 -1.90 -3.03 7.63
C GLY A 211 -2.57 -3.88 6.54
N TYR A 212 -2.39 -3.47 5.28
CA TYR A 212 -3.01 -4.13 4.13
C TYR A 212 -2.44 -5.53 3.90
N SER A 213 -3.31 -6.51 3.69
CA SER A 213 -2.96 -7.93 3.48
C SER A 213 -2.34 -8.63 4.68
N TYR A 214 -2.45 -8.08 5.89
CA TYR A 214 -2.04 -8.75 7.13
C TYR A 214 -3.21 -8.84 8.12
N THR A 215 -3.26 -9.93 8.87
CA THR A 215 -4.24 -10.18 9.93
C THR A 215 -3.55 -10.80 11.13
N THR A 216 -4.19 -10.79 12.30
CA THR A 216 -3.76 -11.62 13.43
C THR A 216 -4.41 -12.99 13.33
N GLN A 217 -3.82 -14.02 13.96
CA GLN A 217 -4.45 -15.36 14.02
C GLN A 217 -5.73 -15.31 14.85
N ASP A 218 -5.62 -14.74 16.05
CA ASP A 218 -6.65 -14.65 17.07
C ASP A 218 -6.80 -13.20 17.57
N VAL A 219 -7.78 -12.96 18.44
CA VAL A 219 -7.95 -11.68 19.15
C VAL A 219 -6.87 -11.49 20.23
N GLY A 220 -6.62 -10.25 20.63
CA GLY A 220 -5.73 -9.93 21.75
C GLY A 220 -4.24 -9.84 21.38
N ALA A 221 -3.92 -9.55 20.11
CA ALA A 221 -2.54 -9.57 19.66
C ALA A 221 -1.68 -8.49 20.36
N ARG A 222 -0.51 -8.89 20.85
CA ARG A 222 0.37 -8.07 21.71
C ARG A 222 1.55 -7.42 20.98
N SER A 223 1.82 -7.80 19.74
CA SER A 223 2.94 -7.27 18.97
C SER A 223 2.60 -7.27 17.48
N ILE A 224 3.29 -6.42 16.71
CA ILE A 224 3.29 -6.45 15.24
C ILE A 224 3.74 -7.81 14.71
N ASP A 225 4.60 -8.54 15.43
CA ASP A 225 5.10 -9.87 15.02
C ASP A 225 3.99 -10.93 14.96
N GLN A 226 2.83 -10.64 15.55
CA GLN A 226 1.65 -11.51 15.50
C GLN A 226 0.74 -11.19 14.31
N CYS A 227 1.09 -10.19 13.49
CA CYS A 227 0.46 -9.92 12.21
C CYS A 227 1.04 -10.87 11.15
N ILE A 228 0.21 -11.77 10.67
CA ILE A 228 0.51 -12.77 9.63
C ILE A 228 -0.13 -12.38 8.30
N LEU A 229 0.44 -12.84 7.20
CA LEU A 229 -0.06 -12.57 5.85
C LEU A 229 -1.49 -13.14 5.68
N GLU A 230 -2.44 -12.30 5.28
CA GLU A 230 -3.81 -12.69 4.96
C GLU A 230 -3.90 -13.14 3.49
N CYS A 231 -3.99 -14.45 3.27
CA CYS A 231 -4.11 -15.00 1.91
C CYS A 231 -5.53 -14.86 1.34
N GLN A 232 -5.60 -14.58 0.04
CA GLN A 232 -6.87 -14.52 -0.70
C GLN A 232 -7.55 -15.90 -0.78
N PRO A 233 -8.85 -15.97 -1.08
CA PRO A 233 -9.53 -17.24 -1.37
C PRO A 233 -8.77 -18.06 -2.42
N GLY A 234 -8.76 -19.38 -2.26
CA GLY A 234 -7.96 -20.30 -3.08
C GLY A 234 -6.49 -20.48 -2.64
N TYR A 235 -6.02 -19.71 -1.65
CA TYR A 235 -4.64 -19.77 -1.13
C TYR A 235 -4.61 -19.95 0.39
N ARG A 236 -3.69 -20.78 0.87
CA ARG A 236 -3.35 -20.89 2.30
C ARG A 236 -2.00 -20.27 2.58
N ILE A 237 -1.75 -19.90 3.83
CA ILE A 237 -0.43 -19.43 4.27
C ILE A 237 0.53 -20.62 4.49
N ASP A 238 1.70 -20.57 3.86
CA ASP A 238 2.85 -21.38 4.27
C ASP A 238 3.62 -20.61 5.36
N ARG A 239 3.52 -21.08 6.60
CA ARG A 239 4.17 -20.43 7.75
C ARG A 239 5.70 -20.47 7.70
N LYS A 240 6.31 -21.42 6.99
CA LYS A 240 7.77 -21.51 6.90
C LYS A 240 8.32 -20.49 5.90
N ALA A 241 7.62 -20.33 4.78
CA ALA A 241 8.00 -19.39 3.71
C ALA A 241 7.38 -17.99 3.89
N ASN A 242 6.44 -17.83 4.83
CA ASN A 242 5.58 -16.65 4.99
C ASN A 242 4.95 -16.20 3.66
N GLN A 243 4.50 -17.16 2.86
CA GLN A 243 4.00 -16.95 1.49
C GLN A 243 2.64 -17.61 1.31
N CYS A 244 1.77 -16.97 0.53
CA CYS A 244 0.51 -17.56 0.12
C CYS A 244 0.74 -18.59 -0.98
N VAL A 245 0.36 -19.83 -0.71
CA VAL A 245 0.52 -20.99 -1.60
C VAL A 245 -0.86 -21.52 -2.00
N PRO A 246 -1.05 -21.87 -3.28
CA PRO A 246 -2.35 -22.34 -3.77
C PRO A 246 -2.77 -23.63 -3.06
N CYS A 247 -4.07 -23.84 -2.92
CA CYS A 247 -4.66 -25.01 -2.26
C CYS A 247 -4.41 -26.34 -2.99
N GLY A 248 -4.19 -26.28 -4.31
CA GLY A 248 -3.98 -27.46 -5.17
C GLY A 248 -5.29 -28.16 -5.54
N PHE A 249 -5.19 -29.20 -6.38
CA PHE A 249 -6.37 -29.83 -7.02
C PHE A 249 -7.27 -30.65 -6.07
N HIS A 250 -6.84 -30.96 -4.86
CA HIS A 250 -7.66 -31.70 -3.89
C HIS A 250 -8.41 -30.81 -2.90
N HIS A 251 -8.16 -29.51 -2.93
CA HIS A 251 -8.70 -28.59 -1.94
C HIS A 251 -9.25 -27.33 -2.59
N PHE A 252 -10.16 -26.68 -1.88
CA PHE A 252 -10.69 -25.37 -2.22
C PHE A 252 -10.70 -24.49 -0.97
N GLN A 253 -10.73 -23.18 -1.14
CA GLN A 253 -10.79 -22.26 0.00
C GLN A 253 -11.67 -21.04 -0.30
N PRO A 254 -12.88 -20.96 0.27
CA PRO A 254 -13.83 -19.89 -0.02
C PRO A 254 -13.55 -18.59 0.72
N THR A 255 -12.90 -18.68 1.88
CA THR A 255 -12.68 -17.53 2.76
C THR A 255 -11.22 -17.13 2.77
N LYS A 256 -10.98 -15.81 2.81
CA LYS A 256 -9.64 -15.25 2.99
C LYS A 256 -9.09 -15.56 4.38
N GLY A 257 -7.77 -15.61 4.51
CA GLY A 257 -7.08 -15.73 5.79
C GLY A 257 -7.23 -17.08 6.51
N GLN A 258 -7.64 -18.15 5.82
CA GLN A 258 -7.62 -19.50 6.41
C GLN A 258 -6.19 -20.05 6.43
N SER A 259 -5.87 -20.78 7.50
CA SER A 259 -4.59 -21.47 7.67
C SER A 259 -4.53 -22.81 6.93
N SER A 260 -5.67 -23.33 6.47
CA SER A 260 -5.77 -24.61 5.78
C SER A 260 -6.90 -24.60 4.76
N CYS A 261 -6.73 -25.36 3.67
CA CYS A 261 -7.72 -25.49 2.62
C CYS A 261 -8.69 -26.64 2.92
N LEU A 262 -9.93 -26.53 2.46
CA LEU A 262 -10.97 -27.55 2.62
C LEU A 262 -10.83 -28.62 1.54
N ARG A 263 -10.97 -29.90 1.90
CA ARG A 263 -10.89 -31.01 0.93
C ARG A 263 -12.11 -31.07 0.02
N CYS A 264 -11.88 -31.37 -1.25
CA CYS A 264 -12.94 -31.73 -2.19
C CYS A 264 -13.60 -33.07 -1.78
N PRO A 265 -14.90 -33.28 -2.10
CA PRO A 265 -15.58 -34.56 -1.92
C PRO A 265 -14.86 -35.73 -2.60
N GLU A 266 -15.06 -36.95 -2.10
CA GLU A 266 -14.46 -38.16 -2.68
C GLU A 266 -14.80 -38.32 -4.17
N GLY A 267 -13.80 -38.73 -4.96
CA GLY A 267 -13.92 -38.85 -6.42
C GLY A 267 -13.91 -37.54 -7.21
N THR A 268 -13.81 -36.38 -6.54
CA THR A 268 -13.77 -35.07 -7.19
C THR A 268 -12.45 -34.34 -6.97
N VAL A 269 -12.10 -33.48 -7.92
CA VAL A 269 -10.94 -32.59 -7.87
C VAL A 269 -11.35 -31.19 -8.30
N ALA A 270 -10.73 -30.20 -7.67
CA ALA A 270 -10.89 -28.79 -8.00
C ALA A 270 -10.58 -28.54 -9.49
N THR A 271 -11.28 -27.59 -10.11
CA THR A 271 -11.02 -27.10 -11.49
C THR A 271 -9.62 -26.53 -11.65
N THR A 272 -9.15 -25.81 -10.64
CA THR A 272 -7.88 -25.09 -10.63
C THR A 272 -7.19 -25.33 -9.29
N THR A 273 -5.89 -25.05 -9.23
CA THR A 273 -5.14 -25.11 -7.96
C THR A 273 -5.54 -24.02 -6.96
N THR A 274 -6.37 -23.06 -7.39
CA THR A 274 -6.84 -21.90 -6.61
C THR A 274 -8.34 -21.91 -6.42
N ALA A 275 -8.98 -23.08 -6.48
CA ALA A 275 -10.43 -23.19 -6.37
C ALA A 275 -10.96 -22.51 -5.11
N THR A 276 -12.01 -21.72 -5.29
CA THR A 276 -12.60 -20.91 -4.22
C THR A 276 -13.87 -21.55 -3.67
N SER A 277 -14.55 -22.39 -4.44
CA SER A 277 -15.85 -22.92 -4.07
C SER A 277 -15.91 -24.45 -4.14
N ARG A 278 -16.82 -25.05 -3.38
CA ARG A 278 -17.08 -26.49 -3.45
C ARG A 278 -17.65 -26.92 -4.81
N SER A 279 -18.36 -26.03 -5.51
CA SER A 279 -18.89 -26.26 -6.86
C SER A 279 -17.79 -26.43 -7.92
N GLU A 280 -16.57 -25.99 -7.64
CA GLU A 280 -15.41 -26.20 -8.51
C GLU A 280 -14.80 -27.60 -8.33
N CYS A 281 -15.17 -28.35 -7.28
CA CYS A 281 -14.82 -29.75 -7.13
C CYS A 281 -15.71 -30.61 -8.03
N MET A 282 -15.15 -31.10 -9.13
CA MET A 282 -15.87 -31.91 -10.13
C MET A 282 -15.09 -33.18 -10.44
N THR A 283 -15.74 -34.16 -11.07
CA THR A 283 -15.09 -35.42 -11.48
C THR A 283 -13.84 -35.15 -12.32
N SER A 284 -12.76 -35.89 -12.02
CA SER A 284 -11.50 -35.79 -12.77
C SER A 284 -11.70 -36.26 -14.21
N CYS A 285 -11.12 -35.54 -15.18
CA CYS A 285 -11.04 -36.03 -16.55
C CYS A 285 -10.07 -37.24 -16.60
N GLY A 286 -10.32 -38.23 -17.46
CA GLY A 286 -9.47 -39.43 -17.60
C GLY A 286 -8.06 -39.13 -18.14
N ALA A 287 -7.26 -40.16 -18.39
CA ALA A 287 -5.94 -39.98 -18.99
C ALA A 287 -6.01 -39.25 -20.34
N GLY A 288 -5.00 -38.42 -20.63
CA GLY A 288 -4.90 -37.61 -21.85
C GLY A 288 -5.89 -36.44 -21.93
N LEU A 289 -6.76 -36.23 -20.94
CA LEU A 289 -7.79 -35.21 -20.99
C LEU A 289 -7.63 -34.18 -19.86
N ARG A 290 -7.72 -32.90 -20.20
CA ARG A 290 -7.84 -31.79 -19.24
C ARG A 290 -9.23 -31.17 -19.30
N ARG A 291 -9.59 -30.40 -18.28
CA ARG A 291 -10.81 -29.60 -18.33
C ARG A 291 -10.64 -28.45 -19.31
N LYS A 292 -11.66 -28.20 -20.14
CA LYS A 292 -11.70 -27.05 -21.04
C LYS A 292 -11.93 -25.78 -20.24
N GLU A 293 -11.10 -24.76 -20.48
CA GLU A 293 -11.22 -23.47 -19.81
C GLU A 293 -12.56 -22.80 -20.19
N GLY A 294 -13.32 -22.33 -19.19
CA GLY A 294 -14.62 -21.70 -19.41
C GLY A 294 -15.81 -22.64 -19.67
N ALA A 295 -15.62 -23.96 -19.66
CA ALA A 295 -16.71 -24.94 -19.80
C ALA A 295 -16.78 -25.89 -18.59
N THR A 296 -17.92 -25.91 -17.90
CA THR A 296 -18.15 -26.77 -16.73
C THR A 296 -18.37 -28.22 -17.19
N GLY A 297 -17.58 -29.15 -16.65
CA GLY A 297 -17.72 -30.59 -16.91
C GLY A 297 -17.24 -31.08 -18.29
N VAL A 298 -16.73 -30.20 -19.18
CA VAL A 298 -16.23 -30.59 -20.51
C VAL A 298 -14.73 -30.89 -20.44
N CYS A 299 -14.35 -32.09 -20.89
CA CYS A 299 -12.96 -32.51 -21.02
C CYS A 299 -12.48 -32.35 -22.47
N GLU A 300 -11.27 -31.82 -22.66
CA GLU A 300 -10.58 -31.70 -23.94
C GLU A 300 -9.19 -32.35 -23.88
N PRO A 301 -8.61 -32.75 -25.02
CA PRO A 301 -7.28 -33.38 -25.04
C PRO A 301 -6.18 -32.46 -24.49
N CYS A 302 -5.22 -33.03 -23.76
CA CYS A 302 -3.99 -32.33 -23.36
C CYS A 302 -3.27 -31.76 -24.60
N PRO A 303 -2.79 -30.50 -24.55
CA PRO A 303 -2.09 -29.90 -25.68
C PRO A 303 -0.77 -30.63 -25.98
N LYS A 304 -0.23 -30.44 -27.19
CA LYS A 304 1.07 -31.02 -27.56
C LYS A 304 2.17 -30.57 -26.59
N GLY A 305 3.12 -31.46 -26.33
CA GLY A 305 4.19 -31.22 -25.36
C GLY A 305 3.77 -31.47 -23.91
N THR A 306 2.55 -31.98 -23.69
CA THR A 306 2.07 -32.38 -22.38
C THR A 306 1.41 -33.75 -22.44
N TYR A 307 1.44 -34.50 -21.33
CA TYR A 307 0.80 -35.79 -21.17
C TYR A 307 0.06 -35.85 -19.82
N LYS A 308 -0.92 -36.74 -19.68
CA LYS A 308 -1.62 -36.94 -18.40
C LYS A 308 -1.95 -38.41 -18.22
N SER A 309 -1.31 -39.05 -17.24
CA SER A 309 -1.66 -40.43 -16.87
C SER A 309 -2.94 -40.49 -16.04
N GLU A 310 -3.43 -41.71 -15.77
CA GLU A 310 -4.59 -41.93 -14.88
C GLU A 310 -4.37 -41.42 -13.45
N ARG A 311 -3.10 -41.29 -13.02
CA ARG A 311 -2.74 -40.78 -11.69
C ARG A 311 -2.59 -39.25 -11.65
N ASP A 312 -2.48 -38.62 -12.81
CA ASP A 312 -2.23 -37.19 -12.92
C ASP A 312 -3.55 -36.40 -12.97
N LEU A 313 -3.62 -35.34 -12.17
CA LEU A 313 -4.78 -34.46 -12.10
C LEU A 313 -4.76 -33.35 -13.16
N SER A 314 -3.58 -33.06 -13.71
CA SER A 314 -3.34 -32.06 -14.75
C SER A 314 -2.36 -32.60 -15.79
N CYS A 315 -2.37 -32.01 -16.99
CA CYS A 315 -1.37 -32.34 -18.00
C CYS A 315 0.02 -31.93 -17.48
N GLN A 316 0.90 -32.91 -17.41
CA GLN A 316 2.31 -32.77 -17.09
C GLN A 316 3.07 -32.37 -18.36
N SER A 317 4.02 -31.44 -18.23
CA SER A 317 4.91 -31.10 -19.33
C SER A 317 5.84 -32.26 -19.65
N CYS A 318 6.14 -32.45 -20.93
CA CYS A 318 7.23 -33.31 -21.34
C CYS A 318 8.57 -32.79 -20.79
N PRO A 319 9.57 -33.67 -20.56
CA PRO A 319 10.93 -33.26 -20.22
C PRO A 319 11.53 -32.27 -21.24
N GLU A 320 12.53 -31.49 -20.82
CA GLU A 320 13.18 -30.51 -21.69
C GLU A 320 13.69 -31.15 -22.99
N ALA A 321 13.60 -30.40 -24.10
CA ALA A 321 13.95 -30.82 -25.46
C ALA A 321 13.07 -31.90 -26.11
N VAL A 322 11.99 -32.40 -25.48
CA VAL A 322 11.04 -33.34 -26.11
C VAL A 322 9.58 -32.90 -26.06
N THR A 323 8.77 -33.41 -26.99
CA THR A 323 7.35 -33.10 -27.17
C THR A 323 6.55 -34.33 -27.63
N THR A 324 5.23 -34.22 -27.62
CA THR A 324 4.30 -35.29 -28.04
C THR A 324 3.94 -35.22 -29.51
N THR A 325 3.68 -36.37 -30.13
CA THR A 325 3.22 -36.47 -31.54
C THR A 325 1.80 -35.94 -31.72
N VAL A 326 0.93 -36.24 -30.75
CA VAL A 326 -0.49 -35.95 -30.77
C VAL A 326 -0.90 -35.14 -29.54
N THR A 327 -2.05 -34.50 -29.63
CA THR A 327 -2.77 -34.03 -28.45
C THR A 327 -3.36 -35.22 -27.69
N GLY A 328 -3.53 -35.06 -26.38
CA GLY A 328 -4.14 -36.07 -25.53
C GLY A 328 -3.22 -37.22 -25.14
N ALA A 329 -1.92 -36.96 -25.03
CA ALA A 329 -0.97 -37.98 -24.62
C ALA A 329 -1.28 -38.50 -23.21
N THR A 330 -1.28 -39.82 -23.03
CA THR A 330 -1.65 -40.50 -21.79
C THR A 330 -0.44 -40.96 -20.97
N ASP A 331 0.76 -40.94 -21.54
CA ASP A 331 1.98 -41.45 -20.90
C ASP A 331 3.22 -40.66 -21.33
N ILE A 332 4.20 -40.54 -20.43
CA ILE A 332 5.48 -39.86 -20.69
C ILE A 332 6.24 -40.46 -21.88
N LYS A 333 6.07 -41.76 -22.17
CA LYS A 333 6.70 -42.42 -23.32
C LYS A 333 6.26 -41.84 -24.67
N GLN A 334 5.16 -41.08 -24.69
CA GLN A 334 4.70 -40.37 -25.88
C GLN A 334 5.42 -39.02 -26.09
N CYS A 335 6.23 -38.56 -25.13
CA CYS A 335 7.19 -37.45 -25.28
C CYS A 335 8.46 -37.93 -26.00
N ASN A 336 8.36 -38.22 -27.29
CA ASN A 336 9.41 -38.89 -28.06
C ASN A 336 9.83 -38.18 -29.36
N LEU A 337 9.44 -36.91 -29.50
CA LEU A 337 9.88 -36.04 -30.59
C LEU A 337 10.71 -34.88 -30.04
N PRO A 338 11.74 -34.38 -30.76
CA PRO A 338 12.47 -33.22 -30.31
C PRO A 338 11.59 -31.97 -30.35
N ASN A 339 11.65 -31.16 -29.28
CA ASN A 339 10.97 -29.87 -29.19
C ASN A 339 11.88 -28.80 -29.81
N CYS A 340 11.58 -28.41 -31.04
CA CYS A 340 12.43 -27.50 -31.81
C CYS A 340 12.42 -26.08 -31.23
N GLU A 341 13.61 -25.53 -31.02
CA GLU A 341 13.79 -24.15 -30.54
C GLU A 341 13.35 -23.14 -31.62
N PRO A 342 13.04 -21.88 -31.23
CA PRO A 342 12.76 -20.82 -32.19
C PRO A 342 13.87 -20.71 -33.24
N GLY A 343 13.47 -20.43 -34.49
CA GLY A 343 14.34 -20.50 -35.66
C GLY A 343 14.39 -21.87 -36.32
N SER A 344 13.78 -22.90 -35.74
CA SER A 344 13.74 -24.25 -36.31
C SER A 344 12.34 -24.84 -36.34
N TYR A 345 12.16 -25.85 -37.19
CA TYR A 345 10.92 -26.61 -37.31
C TYR A 345 11.20 -28.11 -37.29
N LEU A 346 10.22 -28.89 -36.83
CA LEU A 346 10.33 -30.34 -36.76
C LEU A 346 10.11 -30.97 -38.13
N ASN A 347 11.16 -31.55 -38.71
CA ASN A 347 11.00 -32.42 -39.87
C ASN A 347 10.51 -33.80 -39.42
N HIS A 348 9.21 -34.07 -39.61
CA HIS A 348 8.58 -35.34 -39.23
C HIS A 348 9.19 -36.58 -39.90
N ARG A 349 9.78 -36.44 -41.10
CA ARG A 349 10.42 -37.57 -41.81
C ARG A 349 11.77 -37.94 -41.19
N GLN A 350 12.55 -36.94 -40.80
CA GLN A 350 13.89 -37.13 -40.23
C GLN A 350 13.89 -37.18 -38.69
N ARG A 351 12.75 -36.86 -38.05
CA ARG A 351 12.58 -36.74 -36.60
C ARG A 351 13.65 -35.83 -35.96
N LYS A 352 14.03 -34.77 -36.68
CA LYS A 352 15.07 -33.81 -36.30
C LYS A 352 14.58 -32.38 -36.55
N CYS A 353 15.09 -31.45 -35.76
CA CYS A 353 14.85 -30.02 -35.97
C CYS A 353 15.76 -29.48 -37.08
N GLU A 354 15.15 -28.83 -38.06
CA GLU A 354 15.84 -28.14 -39.14
C GLU A 354 15.64 -26.64 -39.01
N LEU A 355 16.68 -25.86 -39.33
CA LEU A 355 16.59 -24.40 -39.31
C LEU A 355 15.70 -23.88 -40.44
N CYS A 356 14.96 -22.81 -40.17
CA CYS A 356 14.25 -22.07 -41.21
C CYS A 356 15.23 -21.56 -42.26
N LYS A 357 14.86 -21.68 -43.53
CA LYS A 357 15.71 -21.23 -44.65
C LYS A 357 15.72 -19.71 -44.73
N ILE A 358 16.64 -19.15 -45.51
CA ILE A 358 16.64 -17.71 -45.80
C ILE A 358 15.29 -17.29 -46.39
N GLY A 359 14.73 -16.19 -45.87
CA GLY A 359 13.41 -15.71 -46.24
C GLY A 359 12.25 -16.34 -45.43
N GLU A 360 12.56 -17.19 -44.45
CA GLU A 360 11.61 -17.78 -43.52
C GLU A 360 12.04 -17.60 -42.07
N PHE A 361 11.07 -17.52 -41.16
CA PHE A 361 11.28 -17.36 -39.72
C PHE A 361 10.31 -18.19 -38.89
N GLN A 362 10.65 -18.48 -37.64
CA GLN A 362 9.75 -19.14 -36.69
C GLN A 362 10.06 -18.74 -35.24
N GLY A 363 9.09 -18.13 -34.56
CA GLY A 363 9.26 -17.67 -33.17
C GLY A 363 8.70 -18.60 -32.11
N SER A 364 7.93 -19.61 -32.48
CA SER A 364 7.30 -20.54 -31.54
C SER A 364 8.12 -21.81 -31.39
N ARG A 365 8.32 -22.25 -30.13
CA ARG A 365 8.87 -23.58 -29.81
C ARG A 365 7.95 -24.69 -30.31
N GLY A 366 8.55 -25.79 -30.78
CA GLY A 366 7.82 -26.98 -31.22
C GLY A 366 7.05 -26.80 -32.53
N ALA A 367 7.43 -25.81 -33.33
CA ALA A 367 6.81 -25.57 -34.64
C ALA A 367 7.07 -26.71 -35.63
N THR A 368 6.10 -26.95 -36.51
CA THR A 368 6.17 -27.97 -37.57
C THR A 368 6.43 -27.37 -38.97
N SER A 369 6.50 -26.06 -39.08
CA SER A 369 6.79 -25.33 -40.32
C SER A 369 7.31 -23.92 -40.02
N CYS A 370 8.04 -23.32 -40.95
CA CYS A 370 8.46 -21.92 -40.87
C CYS A 370 7.46 -20.99 -41.56
N LYS A 371 7.44 -19.72 -41.17
CA LYS A 371 6.62 -18.65 -41.77
C LYS A 371 7.49 -17.88 -42.77
N SER A 372 6.97 -17.58 -43.95
CA SER A 372 7.70 -16.78 -44.93
C SER A 372 7.69 -15.29 -44.57
N CYS A 373 8.76 -14.57 -44.90
CA CYS A 373 8.79 -13.11 -44.86
C CYS A 373 7.79 -12.51 -45.86
N LYS A 374 7.36 -11.27 -45.61
CA LYS A 374 6.53 -10.49 -46.54
C LYS A 374 7.29 -10.24 -47.86
N ALA A 375 6.55 -10.03 -48.94
CA ALA A 375 7.15 -9.71 -50.24
C ALA A 375 8.06 -8.47 -50.14
N GLY A 376 9.26 -8.54 -50.72
CA GLY A 376 10.29 -7.50 -50.62
C GLY A 376 11.12 -7.54 -49.33
N PHE A 377 10.97 -8.59 -48.51
CA PHE A 377 11.77 -8.79 -47.30
C PHE A 377 12.36 -10.21 -47.25
N THR A 378 13.56 -10.34 -46.69
CA THR A 378 14.26 -11.62 -46.51
C THR A 378 15.05 -11.65 -45.22
N THR A 379 15.47 -12.82 -44.74
CA THR A 379 16.31 -12.94 -43.54
C THR A 379 17.79 -12.94 -43.92
N LYS A 380 18.67 -12.37 -43.08
CA LYS A 380 20.12 -12.33 -43.36
C LYS A 380 20.79 -13.69 -43.21
N THR A 381 20.27 -14.53 -42.32
CA THR A 381 20.77 -15.87 -42.03
C THR A 381 19.63 -16.87 -41.98
N THR A 382 19.97 -18.15 -42.05
CA THR A 382 19.05 -19.23 -41.69
C THR A 382 18.74 -19.17 -40.19
N GLY A 383 17.61 -19.73 -39.79
CA GLY A 383 17.24 -19.84 -38.39
C GLY A 383 16.62 -18.59 -37.77
N ALA A 384 16.04 -17.70 -38.58
CA ALA A 384 15.43 -16.48 -38.06
C ALA A 384 14.28 -16.79 -37.09
N THR A 385 14.27 -16.10 -35.96
CA THR A 385 13.35 -16.34 -34.84
C THR A 385 12.12 -15.44 -34.88
N GLY A 386 12.09 -14.41 -35.72
CA GLY A 386 10.96 -13.49 -35.77
C GLY A 386 10.89 -12.69 -37.06
N GLU A 387 9.73 -12.05 -37.26
CA GLU A 387 9.48 -11.17 -38.41
C GLU A 387 10.41 -9.94 -38.40
N ALA A 388 10.89 -9.51 -37.23
CA ALA A 388 11.85 -8.41 -37.11
C ALA A 388 13.19 -8.69 -37.80
N GLU A 389 13.52 -9.96 -38.05
CA GLU A 389 14.73 -10.37 -38.78
C GLU A 389 14.52 -10.42 -40.29
N CYS A 390 13.27 -10.22 -40.77
CA CYS A 390 12.97 -9.98 -42.17
C CYS A 390 13.36 -8.53 -42.50
N VAL A 391 14.47 -8.35 -43.22
CA VAL A 391 14.98 -7.06 -43.67
C VAL A 391 14.55 -6.78 -45.11
N SER A 392 14.32 -5.51 -45.43
CA SER A 392 13.97 -5.06 -46.78
C SER A 392 15.06 -5.49 -47.78
N THR A 393 14.68 -5.99 -48.94
CA THR A 393 15.63 -6.28 -50.03
C THR A 393 16.05 -5.01 -50.78
N ASN A 394 15.36 -3.88 -50.59
CA ASN A 394 15.62 -2.63 -51.30
C ASN A 394 16.86 -1.89 -50.76
N GLN A 395 17.91 -1.81 -51.58
CA GLN A 395 19.21 -1.26 -51.17
C GLN A 395 19.18 0.27 -51.14
N CYS A 396 18.26 0.89 -51.89
CA CYS A 396 18.04 2.33 -51.86
C CYS A 396 17.43 2.81 -50.54
N THR A 397 16.50 2.04 -49.95
CA THR A 397 15.90 2.38 -48.65
C THR A 397 16.83 2.07 -47.48
N ASN A 398 17.69 1.06 -47.64
CA ASN A 398 18.58 0.61 -46.58
C ASN A 398 19.91 1.37 -46.55
N GLY A 399 20.19 2.23 -47.55
CA GLY A 399 21.43 2.99 -47.65
C GLY A 399 22.66 2.13 -47.98
N GLU A 400 22.48 0.87 -48.38
CA GLU A 400 23.56 -0.06 -48.76
C GLU A 400 24.00 0.11 -50.24
N HIS A 401 23.45 1.11 -50.93
CA HIS A 401 23.79 1.44 -52.31
C HIS A 401 25.07 2.28 -52.44
N GLN A 402 25.79 2.14 -53.56
CA GLN A 402 27.02 2.90 -53.85
C GLN A 402 26.80 4.01 -54.89
N CYS A 403 25.56 4.43 -55.13
CA CYS A 403 25.28 5.56 -56.02
C CYS A 403 26.07 6.82 -55.62
N HIS A 404 26.49 7.60 -56.60
CA HIS A 404 27.11 8.90 -56.35
C HIS A 404 26.15 9.78 -55.56
N TRP A 405 26.66 10.67 -54.70
CA TRP A 405 25.82 11.60 -53.94
C TRP A 405 25.01 12.59 -54.80
N LEU A 406 25.34 12.68 -56.10
CA LEU A 406 24.61 13.45 -57.13
C LEU A 406 23.73 12.55 -58.02
N ALA A 407 23.44 11.33 -57.59
CA ALA A 407 22.60 10.39 -58.30
C ALA A 407 21.43 9.90 -57.45
N GLN A 408 20.32 9.63 -58.12
CA GLN A 408 19.17 8.97 -57.55
C GLN A 408 19.33 7.45 -57.69
N CYS A 409 19.15 6.74 -56.57
CA CYS A 409 19.06 5.28 -56.54
C CYS A 409 17.65 4.83 -56.94
N PHE A 410 17.55 3.75 -57.70
CA PHE A 410 16.30 3.04 -57.99
C PHE A 410 16.50 1.53 -57.81
N ASP A 411 15.55 0.92 -57.14
CA ASP A 411 15.54 -0.50 -56.82
C ASP A 411 15.24 -1.33 -58.08
N LEU A 412 15.99 -2.41 -58.30
CA LEU A 412 15.78 -3.33 -59.41
C LEU A 412 15.31 -4.69 -58.87
N PRO A 413 14.54 -5.48 -59.64
CA PRO A 413 14.16 -6.81 -59.21
C PRO A 413 15.39 -7.67 -58.87
N ASP A 414 15.36 -8.31 -57.71
CA ASP A 414 16.41 -9.24 -57.29
C ASP A 414 16.49 -10.41 -58.27
N VAL A 415 17.69 -10.68 -58.80
CA VAL A 415 17.94 -11.78 -59.74
C VAL A 415 18.62 -12.92 -58.97
N GLU A 416 18.00 -14.10 -58.94
CA GLU A 416 18.52 -15.29 -58.24
C GLU A 416 18.83 -15.05 -56.74
N GLY A 417 18.04 -14.19 -56.09
CA GLY A 417 18.25 -13.83 -54.68
C GLY A 417 19.46 -12.90 -54.44
N LYS A 418 20.05 -12.36 -55.51
CA LYS A 418 21.05 -11.29 -55.42
C LYS A 418 20.35 -9.94 -55.53
N MET A 419 20.59 -9.15 -54.50
CA MET A 419 20.25 -7.74 -54.37
C MET A 419 20.75 -6.95 -55.60
N ASN A 420 19.85 -6.23 -56.27
CA ASN A 420 20.17 -5.44 -57.46
C ASN A 420 19.58 -4.03 -57.40
N TYR A 421 20.35 -3.02 -57.78
CA TYR A 421 19.91 -1.61 -57.84
C TYR A 421 20.61 -0.87 -58.97
N GLY A 422 19.99 0.22 -59.43
CA GLY A 422 20.58 1.12 -60.41
C GLY A 422 20.71 2.55 -59.87
N CYS A 423 21.61 3.31 -60.49
CA CYS A 423 21.87 4.70 -60.14
C CYS A 423 21.74 5.59 -61.38
N LYS A 424 21.11 6.76 -61.25
CA LYS A 424 20.98 7.74 -62.33
C LYS A 424 21.31 9.14 -61.82
N CYS A 425 22.23 9.84 -62.48
CA CYS A 425 22.60 11.21 -62.09
C CYS A 425 21.37 12.14 -62.06
N HIS A 426 21.35 13.06 -61.09
CA HIS A 426 20.33 14.10 -61.00
C HIS A 426 20.38 15.06 -62.21
N PRO A 427 19.26 15.73 -62.54
CA PRO A 427 19.25 16.73 -63.62
C PRO A 427 20.36 17.78 -63.44
N GLY A 428 21.12 18.05 -64.51
CA GLY A 428 22.27 18.96 -64.47
C GLY A 428 23.62 18.27 -64.21
N PHE A 429 23.63 16.94 -64.09
CA PHE A 429 24.82 16.12 -63.97
C PHE A 429 24.80 14.98 -64.99
N VAL A 430 25.98 14.58 -65.46
CA VAL A 430 26.16 13.49 -66.43
C VAL A 430 27.14 12.45 -65.91
N GLY A 431 26.96 11.19 -66.31
CA GLY A 431 27.77 10.08 -65.86
C GLY A 431 26.98 8.77 -65.80
N ASN A 432 27.53 7.74 -65.14
CA ASN A 432 26.93 6.41 -65.03
C ASN A 432 26.07 6.22 -63.76
N GLY A 433 25.83 7.28 -62.99
CA GLY A 433 25.10 7.22 -61.72
C GLY A 433 25.94 6.83 -60.50
N PHE A 434 27.05 6.11 -60.68
CA PHE A 434 28.05 5.85 -59.63
C PHE A 434 29.14 6.93 -59.60
N THR A 435 29.32 7.63 -60.72
CA THR A 435 30.13 8.83 -60.86
C THR A 435 29.33 9.84 -61.66
N CYS A 436 29.10 11.02 -61.08
CA CYS A 436 28.33 12.08 -61.72
C CYS A 436 29.13 13.39 -61.64
N VAL A 437 29.34 14.01 -62.79
CA VAL A 437 30.03 15.30 -62.92
C VAL A 437 29.06 16.36 -63.43
N ASP A 438 29.32 17.61 -63.08
CA ASP A 438 28.51 18.74 -63.55
C ASP A 438 28.52 18.78 -65.08
N VAL A 439 27.34 18.85 -65.70
CA VAL A 439 27.22 18.87 -67.18
C VAL A 439 27.92 20.08 -67.80
N CYS A 440 28.16 21.16 -67.05
CA CYS A 440 28.86 22.35 -67.51
C CYS A 440 30.39 22.24 -67.41
N PHE A 441 30.93 21.23 -66.71
CA PHE A 441 32.36 21.06 -66.54
C PHE A 441 33.03 20.82 -67.91
N ASN A 442 33.88 21.75 -68.34
CA ASN A 442 34.53 21.79 -69.67
C ASN A 442 33.56 21.68 -70.86
N PHE A 443 32.28 22.01 -70.67
CA PHE A 443 31.29 21.89 -71.74
C PHE A 443 31.40 23.03 -72.76
N CYS A 444 31.64 24.26 -72.33
CA CYS A 444 31.81 25.39 -73.24
C CYS A 444 33.29 25.66 -73.50
N GLU A 445 33.63 25.93 -74.75
CA GLU A 445 34.96 26.24 -75.22
C GLU A 445 35.12 27.75 -75.47
N ASN A 446 36.35 28.22 -75.70
CA ASN A 446 36.68 29.61 -76.05
C ASN A 446 36.07 30.67 -75.10
N GLY A 447 36.04 30.38 -73.79
CA GLY A 447 35.52 31.30 -72.78
C GLY A 447 33.99 31.45 -72.75
N GLY A 448 33.24 30.57 -73.43
CA GLY A 448 31.78 30.54 -73.38
C GLY A 448 31.23 30.26 -71.98
N LYS A 449 30.15 30.95 -71.59
CA LYS A 449 29.50 30.75 -70.29
C LYS A 449 28.45 29.64 -70.38
N CYS A 450 28.62 28.58 -69.60
CA CYS A 450 27.62 27.51 -69.54
C CYS A 450 26.39 27.93 -68.71
N VAL A 451 25.21 27.66 -69.23
CA VAL A 451 23.92 27.82 -68.55
C VAL A 451 23.13 26.53 -68.64
N LYS A 452 22.36 26.20 -67.60
CA LYS A 452 21.49 25.00 -67.58
C LYS A 452 20.04 25.43 -67.69
N ASN A 453 19.23 24.69 -68.45
CA ASN A 453 17.78 24.88 -68.48
C ASN A 453 17.09 24.19 -67.28
N SER A 454 15.77 24.33 -67.16
CA SER A 454 14.97 23.71 -66.09
C SER A 454 15.02 22.18 -66.07
N THR A 455 15.40 21.53 -67.18
CA THR A 455 15.62 20.08 -67.27
C THR A 455 17.07 19.66 -67.02
N GLY A 456 17.95 20.62 -66.68
CA GLY A 456 19.37 20.38 -66.42
C GLY A 456 20.24 20.18 -67.66
N GLN A 457 19.74 20.48 -68.87
CA GLN A 457 20.55 20.41 -70.09
C GLN A 457 21.44 21.65 -70.21
N ALA A 458 22.72 21.43 -70.50
CA ALA A 458 23.68 22.51 -70.73
C ALA A 458 23.50 23.18 -72.09
N LYS A 459 23.63 24.51 -72.10
CA LYS A 459 23.75 25.35 -73.28
C LYS A 459 24.86 26.36 -73.05
N CYS A 460 25.65 26.64 -74.07
CA CYS A 460 26.69 27.67 -74.01
C CYS A 460 26.16 29.02 -74.49
N VAL A 461 26.54 30.07 -73.77
CA VAL A 461 26.40 31.47 -74.21
C VAL A 461 27.79 31.90 -74.67
N CYS A 462 27.94 32.05 -75.98
CA CYS A 462 29.22 32.34 -76.61
C CYS A 462 29.62 33.80 -76.47
N GLN A 463 30.93 34.05 -76.37
CA GLN A 463 31.48 35.40 -76.45
C GLN A 463 31.41 35.91 -77.91
N ARG A 464 31.57 37.22 -78.11
CA ARG A 464 31.52 37.83 -79.45
C ARG A 464 32.56 37.18 -80.38
N GLY A 465 32.14 36.83 -81.59
CA GLY A 465 32.98 36.16 -82.59
C GLY A 465 33.03 34.63 -82.47
N PHE A 466 32.27 34.00 -81.56
CA PHE A 466 32.17 32.54 -81.49
C PHE A 466 30.71 32.06 -81.58
N VAL A 467 30.48 30.99 -82.32
CA VAL A 467 29.19 30.34 -82.54
C VAL A 467 29.33 28.80 -82.40
N GLY A 468 28.22 28.06 -82.45
CA GLY A 468 28.20 26.61 -82.25
C GLY A 468 27.58 26.19 -80.91
N ARG A 469 27.40 24.89 -80.70
CA ARG A 469 26.69 24.37 -79.51
C ARG A 469 27.52 24.52 -78.23
N ARG A 470 28.83 24.48 -78.38
CA ARG A 470 29.85 24.60 -77.33
C ARG A 470 30.72 25.85 -77.51
N CYS A 471 30.39 26.76 -78.44
CA CYS A 471 31.19 27.94 -78.82
C CYS A 471 32.53 27.59 -79.48
N GLU A 472 32.53 26.49 -80.22
CA GLU A 472 33.68 25.86 -80.84
C GLU A 472 34.08 26.50 -82.19
N VAL A 473 33.18 27.26 -82.82
CA VAL A 473 33.41 27.86 -84.15
C VAL A 473 33.66 29.36 -84.02
N PHE A 474 34.71 29.88 -84.66
CA PHE A 474 34.96 31.32 -84.78
C PHE A 474 34.21 31.88 -85.99
N ASP A 475 33.44 32.94 -85.80
CA ASP A 475 32.62 33.61 -86.82
C ASP A 475 33.08 35.06 -86.93
N SER A 476 33.73 35.37 -88.06
CA SER A 476 34.55 36.57 -88.31
C SER A 476 33.75 37.80 -88.71
#